data_AF-A0AAJ2G6L9-F1
#
_entry.id   AF-A0AAJ2G6L9-F1
#
_cell.length_a   1.000
_cell.length_b   1.000
_cell.length_c   1.000
_cell.angle_alpha   90.00
_cell.angle_beta   90.00
_cell.angle_gamma   90.00
#
_symmetry.space_group_name_H-M   'P 1'
#
loop_
_entity.id
_entity.type
_entity.pdbx_description
1 polymer ?
#
loop_
_entity_poly.entity_id
_entity_poly.type
_entity_poly.pdbx_seq_one_letter_code
_entity_poly.pdbx_strand_id
1 'polypeptide(L)'
;MDIFTLRQLFLVFHLSGMVLMIGTTVAEFVVFRVFVKLLSSHDKAVAGMLKLMSGLGKLLPVGGVLLLISAIGLMAVTEGIYLSQLWLQVKLALILLLPVNGMLIGNREMKRLKSSLSIEGDGPDTATPSSIMKLNRFYLVQLLVFFSIIILAVFKFT
;
A
#
# COMPACT_ATOMS: atom_id res chain seq x y z
N MET A 1 10.33 -30.15 9.77
CA MET A 1 9.01 -29.50 9.89
C MET A 1 8.09 -30.21 8.91
N ASP A 2 6.93 -30.67 9.35
CA ASP A 2 5.94 -31.32 8.50
C ASP A 2 5.30 -30.33 7.52
N ILE A 3 4.80 -30.84 6.39
CA ILE A 3 4.26 -30.01 5.30
C ILE A 3 3.02 -29.22 5.73
N PHE A 4 2.26 -29.76 6.69
CA PHE A 4 1.10 -29.10 7.25
C PHE A 4 1.51 -27.88 8.08
N THR A 5 2.48 -28.01 8.99
CA THR A 5 3.02 -26.85 9.74
C THR A 5 3.64 -25.81 8.81
N LEU A 6 4.36 -26.23 7.76
CA LEU A 6 4.94 -25.30 6.78
C LEU A 6 3.87 -24.50 6.04
N ARG A 7 2.78 -25.15 5.62
CA ARG A 7 1.62 -24.47 5.02
C ARG A 7 0.98 -23.45 5.97
N GLN A 8 0.79 -23.82 7.24
CA GLN A 8 0.24 -22.91 8.25
C GLN A 8 1.14 -21.70 8.47
N LEU A 9 2.46 -21.90 8.55
CA LEU A 9 3.43 -20.81 8.68
C LEU A 9 3.32 -19.82 7.52
N PHE A 10 3.26 -20.32 6.28
CA PHE A 10 3.09 -19.44 5.12
C PHE A 10 1.75 -18.70 5.13
N LEU A 11 0.65 -19.34 5.57
CA LEU A 11 -0.63 -18.65 5.73
C LEU A 11 -0.55 -17.51 6.76
N VAL A 12 0.10 -17.75 7.91
CA VAL A 12 0.31 -16.73 8.94
C VAL A 12 1.12 -15.58 8.38
N PHE A 13 2.23 -15.85 7.68
CA PHE A 13 3.03 -14.80 7.03
C PHE A 13 2.25 -14.05 5.95
N HIS A 14 1.46 -14.74 5.13
CA HIS A 14 0.65 -14.11 4.09
C HIS A 14 -0.39 -13.16 4.70
N LEU A 15 -1.10 -13.59 5.73
CA LEU A 15 -2.07 -12.76 6.43
C LEU A 15 -1.38 -11.57 7.12
N SER A 16 -0.24 -11.81 7.76
CA SER A 16 0.53 -10.77 8.45
C SER A 16 1.01 -9.70 7.47
N GLY A 17 1.51 -10.11 6.30
CA GLY A 17 1.92 -9.19 5.24
C GLY A 17 0.74 -8.37 4.71
N MET A 18 -0.43 -9.01 4.54
CA MET A 18 -1.66 -8.33 4.14
C MET A 18 -2.12 -7.29 5.16
N VAL A 19 -2.20 -7.68 6.44
CA VAL A 19 -2.57 -6.78 7.54
C VAL A 19 -1.60 -5.61 7.63
N LEU A 20 -0.29 -5.87 7.49
CA LEU A 20 0.72 -4.82 7.54
C LEU A 20 0.56 -3.83 6.37
N MET A 21 0.36 -4.31 5.14
CA MET A 21 0.17 -3.45 3.97
C MET A 21 -1.12 -2.62 4.05
N ILE A 22 -2.23 -3.26 4.41
CA ILE A 22 -3.55 -2.60 4.54
C ILE A 22 -3.50 -1.58 5.68
N GLY A 23 -3.07 -2.01 6.87
CA GLY A 23 -3.01 -1.16 8.05
C GLY A 23 -2.12 0.05 7.85
N THR A 24 -0.95 -0.14 7.23
CA THR A 24 -0.04 0.96 6.89
C THR A 24 -0.68 1.92 5.87
N THR A 25 -1.34 1.41 4.83
CA THR A 25 -2.01 2.25 3.82
C THR A 25 -3.16 3.07 4.43
N VAL A 26 -3.96 2.46 5.31
CA VAL A 26 -5.04 3.16 6.03
C VAL A 26 -4.45 4.23 6.95
N ALA A 27 -3.41 3.91 7.72
CA ALA A 27 -2.74 4.86 8.59
C ALA A 27 -2.14 6.02 7.79
N GLU A 28 -1.44 5.75 6.69
CA GLU A 28 -0.93 6.79 5.80
C GLU A 28 -2.02 7.66 5.21
N PHE A 29 -3.16 7.07 4.78
CA PHE A 29 -4.28 7.84 4.25
C PHE A 29 -4.87 8.77 5.31
N VAL A 30 -5.07 8.29 6.54
CA VAL A 30 -5.56 9.12 7.65
C VAL A 30 -4.57 10.26 7.94
N VAL A 31 -3.27 9.97 8.05
CA VAL A 31 -2.24 11.00 8.27
C VAL A 31 -2.21 11.98 7.10
N PHE A 32 -2.37 11.53 5.86
CA PHE A 32 -2.44 12.38 4.68
C PHE A 32 -3.63 13.34 4.74
N ARG A 33 -4.82 12.87 5.15
CA ARG A 33 -6.00 13.72 5.30
C ARG A 33 -5.80 14.80 6.37
N VAL A 34 -5.16 14.45 7.49
CA VAL A 34 -4.79 15.41 8.54
C VAL A 34 -3.76 16.41 8.01
N PHE A 35 -2.73 15.93 7.31
CA PHE A 35 -1.71 16.75 6.67
C PHE A 35 -2.32 17.80 5.72
N VAL A 36 -3.23 17.39 4.83
CA VAL A 36 -3.88 18.31 3.88
C VAL A 36 -4.66 19.41 4.62
N LYS A 37 -5.34 19.06 5.72
CA LYS A 37 -6.06 20.03 6.56
C LYS A 37 -5.11 21.03 7.23
N LEU A 38 -3.98 20.55 7.77
CA LEU A 38 -2.99 21.40 8.44
C LEU A 38 -2.23 22.30 7.48
N LEU A 39 -2.04 21.85 6.23
CA LEU A 39 -1.42 22.64 5.17
C LEU A 39 -2.24 23.91 4.88
N SER A 40 -3.57 23.81 4.84
CA SER A 40 -4.45 24.98 4.68
C SER A 40 -4.36 25.97 5.84
N SER A 41 -4.01 25.52 7.04
CA SER A 41 -3.91 26.34 8.25
C SER A 41 -2.50 26.89 8.51
N HIS A 42 -1.51 26.62 7.63
CA HIS A 42 -0.10 27.00 7.81
C HIS A 42 0.48 26.56 9.18
N ASP A 43 0.04 25.40 9.67
CA ASP A 43 0.41 24.91 10.99
C ASP A 43 1.86 24.38 11.01
N LYS A 44 2.59 24.64 12.10
CA LYS A 44 3.96 24.13 12.30
C LYS A 44 4.02 22.59 12.37
N ALA A 45 2.90 21.93 12.64
CA ALA A 45 2.77 20.47 12.67
C ALA A 45 2.88 19.78 11.29
N VAL A 46 2.81 20.53 10.18
CA VAL A 46 2.87 20.00 8.81
C VAL A 46 4.13 19.17 8.56
N ALA A 47 5.29 19.65 9.01
CA ALA A 47 6.57 18.94 8.87
C ALA A 47 6.59 17.61 9.65
N GLY A 48 5.97 17.57 10.83
CA GLY A 48 5.83 16.37 11.65
C GLY A 48 5.00 15.29 10.97
N MET A 49 3.86 15.67 10.37
CA MET A 49 3.00 14.75 9.63
C MET A 49 3.72 14.18 8.40
N LEU A 50 4.47 15.02 7.67
CA LEU A 50 5.22 14.59 6.50
C LEU A 50 6.34 13.59 6.84
N LYS A 51 7.00 13.77 8.00
CA LYS A 51 7.96 12.80 8.54
C LYS A 51 7.28 11.48 8.92
N LEU A 52 6.10 11.55 9.56
CA LEU A 52 5.32 10.37 9.94
C LEU A 52 4.91 9.54 8.71
N MET A 53 4.36 10.19 7.67
CA MET A 53 4.01 9.53 6.40
C MET A 53 5.24 8.83 5.80
N SER A 54 6.40 9.51 5.78
CA SER A 54 7.62 8.92 5.28
C SER A 54 8.12 7.73 6.09
N GLY A 55 7.81 7.67 7.38
CA GLY A 55 8.12 6.55 8.25
C GLY A 55 7.22 5.36 7.99
N LEU A 56 5.91 5.59 7.93
CA LEU A 56 4.90 4.57 7.60
C LEU A 56 5.18 3.95 6.22
N GLY A 57 5.53 4.74 5.22
CA GLY A 57 5.80 4.25 3.87
C GLY A 57 6.96 3.26 3.77
N LYS A 58 7.87 3.24 4.76
CA LYS A 58 8.94 2.24 4.84
C LYS A 58 8.45 0.86 5.29
N LEU A 59 7.27 0.77 5.92
CA LEU A 59 6.66 -0.50 6.33
C LEU A 59 5.94 -1.19 5.18
N LEU A 60 5.47 -0.44 4.17
CA LEU A 60 4.76 -0.99 3.02
C LEU A 60 5.57 -2.07 2.26
N PRO A 61 6.86 -1.83 1.92
CA PRO A 61 7.70 -2.83 1.26
C PRO A 61 7.91 -4.08 2.11
N VAL A 62 7.98 -3.95 3.44
CA VAL A 62 8.14 -5.09 4.37
C VAL A 62 6.92 -6.01 4.27
N GLY A 63 5.71 -5.44 4.32
CA GLY A 63 4.48 -6.20 4.13
C GLY A 63 4.38 -6.84 2.75
N GLY A 64 4.83 -6.13 1.70
CA GLY A 64 4.87 -6.63 0.33
C GLY A 64 5.81 -7.82 0.14
N VAL A 65 7.03 -7.75 0.69
CA VAL A 65 8.00 -8.85 0.67
C VAL A 65 7.44 -10.06 1.41
N LEU A 66 6.85 -9.86 2.59
CA LEU A 66 6.26 -10.93 3.37
C LEU A 66 5.10 -11.61 2.61
N LEU A 67 4.26 -10.82 1.92
CA LEU A 67 3.18 -11.32 1.06
C LEU A 67 3.69 -12.13 -0.12
N LEU A 68 4.74 -11.67 -0.81
CA LEU A 68 5.31 -12.35 -1.97
C LEU A 68 5.98 -13.67 -1.59
N ILE A 69 6.85 -13.65 -0.57
CA ILE A 69 7.57 -14.85 -0.11
C ILE A 69 6.57 -15.91 0.36
N SER A 70 5.56 -15.51 1.14
CA SER A 70 4.53 -16.44 1.61
C SER A 70 3.62 -16.95 0.48
N ALA A 71 3.28 -16.12 -0.51
CA ALA A 71 2.51 -16.56 -1.67
C ALA A 71 3.28 -17.59 -2.51
N ILE A 72 4.57 -17.35 -2.78
CA ILE A 72 5.44 -18.30 -3.47
C ILE A 72 5.56 -19.60 -2.66
N GLY A 73 5.76 -19.50 -1.34
CA GLY A 73 5.80 -20.66 -0.45
C GLY A 73 4.52 -21.49 -0.47
N LEU A 74 3.35 -20.84 -0.45
CA LEU A 74 2.06 -21.53 -0.57
C LEU A 74 1.90 -22.22 -1.92
N MET A 75 2.32 -21.58 -3.01
CA MET A 75 2.28 -22.19 -4.34
C MET A 75 3.21 -23.41 -4.43
N ALA A 76 4.42 -23.32 -3.86
CA ALA A 76 5.36 -24.43 -3.84
C ALA A 76 4.83 -25.62 -3.02
N VAL A 77 4.27 -25.37 -1.83
CA VAL A 77 3.72 -26.43 -0.96
C VAL A 77 2.45 -27.07 -1.51
N THR A 78 1.70 -26.36 -2.35
CA THR A 78 0.48 -26.88 -3.00
C THR A 78 0.71 -27.37 -4.42
N GLU A 79 1.98 -27.50 -4.84
CA GLU A 79 2.38 -27.93 -6.20
C GLU A 79 1.70 -27.11 -7.32
N GLY A 80 1.34 -25.85 -7.02
CA GLY A 80 0.69 -24.96 -7.98
C GLY A 80 -0.73 -25.36 -8.40
N ILE A 81 -1.40 -26.30 -7.71
CA ILE A 81 -2.74 -26.80 -8.08
C ILE A 81 -3.75 -25.68 -8.28
N TYR A 82 -3.63 -24.59 -7.52
CA TYR A 82 -4.56 -23.46 -7.56
C TYR A 82 -4.26 -22.42 -8.67
N LEU A 83 -3.15 -22.55 -9.41
CA LEU A 83 -2.76 -21.57 -10.44
C LEU A 83 -3.72 -21.50 -11.63
N SER A 84 -4.46 -22.57 -11.91
CA SER A 84 -5.49 -22.60 -12.95
C SER A 84 -6.77 -21.86 -12.55
N GLN A 85 -6.97 -21.58 -11.25
CA GLN A 85 -8.19 -20.94 -10.78
C GLN A 85 -8.14 -19.43 -11.00
N LEU A 86 -9.18 -18.90 -11.67
CA LEU A 86 -9.26 -17.49 -12.05
C LEU A 86 -9.13 -16.55 -10.86
N TRP A 87 -9.75 -16.87 -9.72
CA TRP A 87 -9.67 -16.03 -8.52
C TRP A 87 -8.22 -15.83 -8.04
N LEU A 88 -7.36 -16.85 -8.14
CA LEU A 88 -5.98 -16.75 -7.71
C LEU A 88 -5.15 -15.92 -8.70
N GLN A 89 -5.37 -16.12 -10.00
CA GLN A 89 -4.70 -15.33 -11.04
C GLN A 89 -5.01 -13.83 -10.90
N VAL A 90 -6.29 -13.49 -10.72
CA VAL A 90 -6.72 -12.10 -10.50
C VAL A 90 -6.13 -11.56 -9.18
N LYS A 91 -6.16 -12.34 -8.09
CA LYS A 91 -5.58 -11.94 -6.81
C LYS A 91 -4.09 -11.65 -6.93
N LEU A 92 -3.33 -12.50 -7.63
CA LEU A 92 -1.90 -12.29 -7.87
C LEU A 92 -1.64 -11.03 -8.70
N ALA A 93 -2.41 -10.82 -9.77
CA ALA A 93 -2.31 -9.60 -10.58
C ALA A 93 -2.55 -8.33 -9.74
N LEU A 94 -3.58 -8.33 -8.88
CA LEU A 94 -3.86 -7.21 -7.98
C LEU A 94 -2.75 -7.00 -6.94
N ILE A 95 -2.20 -8.07 -6.36
CA ILE A 95 -1.08 -7.98 -5.42
C ILE A 95 0.16 -7.36 -6.09
N LEU A 96 0.44 -7.73 -7.35
CA LEU A 96 1.55 -7.15 -8.13
C LEU A 96 1.26 -5.70 -8.55
N LEU A 97 -0.01 -5.33 -8.74
CA LEU A 97 -0.40 -3.97 -9.08
C LEU A 97 -0.15 -2.98 -7.93
N LEU A 98 -0.27 -3.41 -6.67
CA LEU A 98 -0.04 -2.58 -5.48
C LEU A 98 1.34 -1.89 -5.45
N PRO A 99 2.48 -2.62 -5.54
CA PRO A 99 3.80 -1.98 -5.57
C PRO A 99 4.01 -1.16 -6.84
N VAL A 100 3.46 -1.58 -7.99
CA VAL A 100 3.55 -0.82 -9.25
C VAL A 100 2.85 0.53 -9.10
N ASN A 101 1.63 0.57 -8.57
CA ASN A 101 0.89 1.80 -8.30
C ASN A 101 1.62 2.69 -7.28
N GLY A 102 2.18 2.09 -6.23
CA GLY A 102 3.01 2.77 -5.22
C GLY A 102 4.25 3.43 -5.81
N MET A 103 4.97 2.73 -6.69
CA MET A 103 6.18 3.24 -7.33
C MET A 103 5.90 4.32 -8.38
N LEU A 104 4.90 4.09 -9.25
CA LEU A 104 4.62 4.98 -10.38
C LEU A 104 3.92 6.28 -9.96
N ILE A 105 2.97 6.20 -9.02
CA ILE A 105 2.12 7.31 -8.63
C ILE A 105 2.47 7.80 -7.23
N GLY A 106 2.35 6.93 -6.22
CA GLY A 106 2.50 7.31 -4.80
C GLY A 106 3.85 7.98 -4.51
N ASN A 107 4.95 7.29 -4.79
CA ASN A 107 6.31 7.78 -4.53
C ASN A 107 6.65 9.04 -5.33
N ARG A 108 6.20 9.10 -6.59
CA ARG A 108 6.46 10.24 -7.48
C ARG A 108 5.74 11.49 -6.99
N GLU A 109 4.45 11.39 -6.70
CA GLU A 109 3.65 12.53 -6.26
C GLU A 109 3.99 12.95 -4.83
N MET A 110 4.37 12.01 -3.96
CA MET A 110 4.89 12.33 -2.61
C MET A 110 6.21 13.11 -2.69
N LYS A 111 7.13 12.73 -3.58
CA LYS A 111 8.37 13.49 -3.80
C LYS A 111 8.11 14.90 -4.32
N ARG A 112 7.18 15.04 -5.29
CA ARG A 112 6.75 16.34 -5.82
C ARG A 112 6.17 17.24 -4.74
N LEU A 113 5.27 16.69 -3.92
CA LEU A 113 4.68 17.41 -2.79
C LEU A 113 5.77 17.90 -1.82
N LYS A 114 6.72 17.02 -1.46
CA LYS A 114 7.85 17.39 -0.58
C LYS A 114 8.73 18.49 -1.16
N SER A 115 9.04 18.42 -2.46
CA SER A 115 9.88 19.42 -3.11
C SER A 115 9.18 20.78 -3.15
N SER A 116 7.88 20.83 -3.47
CA SER A 116 7.14 22.10 -3.47
C SER A 116 7.16 22.76 -2.09
N LEU A 117 6.94 21.99 -1.04
CA LEU A 117 6.93 22.49 0.34
C LEU A 117 8.32 22.88 0.89
N SER A 118 9.40 22.39 0.27
CA SER A 118 10.78 22.68 0.71
C SER A 118 11.38 23.90 0.01
N ILE A 119 10.77 24.35 -1.10
CA ILE A 119 11.22 25.50 -1.90
C ILE A 119 10.52 26.79 -1.44
N GLU A 120 9.40 26.70 -0.72
CA GLU A 120 8.56 27.84 -0.33
C GLU A 120 9.08 28.56 0.93
N GLY A 121 10.09 29.41 0.71
CA GLY A 121 10.21 30.71 1.39
C GLY A 121 9.44 31.83 0.68
N ASP A 122 8.73 31.51 -0.40
CA ASP A 122 7.81 32.37 -1.14
C ASP A 122 6.51 31.56 -1.36
N GLY A 123 5.34 32.20 -1.32
CA GLY A 123 4.01 31.59 -1.06
C GLY A 123 3.56 30.39 -1.94
N PRO A 124 2.43 29.74 -1.57
CA PRO A 124 2.02 28.43 -2.09
C PRO A 124 1.80 28.47 -3.60
N ASP A 125 2.76 27.94 -4.33
CA ASP A 125 2.78 27.93 -5.77
C ASP A 125 1.90 26.78 -6.27
N THR A 126 1.27 27.01 -7.42
CA THR A 126 0.15 26.26 -8.04
C THR A 126 0.30 24.73 -8.22
N ALA A 127 1.45 24.15 -7.84
CA ALA A 127 1.77 22.73 -7.95
C ALA A 127 1.16 21.85 -6.83
N THR A 128 0.93 22.38 -5.63
CA THR A 128 0.43 21.64 -4.45
C THR A 128 -0.95 20.98 -4.65
N PRO A 129 -1.97 21.65 -5.24
CA PRO A 129 -3.32 21.09 -5.33
C PRO A 129 -3.39 19.85 -6.24
N SER A 130 -2.61 19.86 -7.32
CA SER A 130 -2.61 18.78 -8.30
C SER A 130 -2.01 17.48 -7.75
N SER A 131 -0.92 17.57 -6.98
CA SER A 131 -0.30 16.42 -6.32
C SER A 131 -1.14 15.90 -5.17
N ILE A 132 -1.82 16.78 -4.42
CA ILE A 132 -2.78 16.36 -3.38
C ILE A 132 -3.91 15.53 -3.99
N MET A 133 -4.51 15.99 -5.09
CA MET A 133 -5.60 15.26 -5.76
C MET A 133 -5.14 13.90 -6.27
N LYS A 134 -3.94 13.81 -6.85
CA LYS A 134 -3.37 12.53 -7.31
C LYS A 134 -3.05 11.58 -6.16
N LEU A 135 -2.50 12.08 -5.06
CA LEU A 135 -2.27 11.27 -3.85
C LEU A 135 -3.58 10.78 -3.23
N ASN A 136 -4.63 11.60 -3.25
CA ASN A 136 -5.95 11.17 -2.79
C ASN A 136 -6.52 10.03 -3.66
N ARG A 137 -6.39 10.15 -5.00
CA ARG A 137 -6.76 9.07 -5.93
C ARG A 137 -5.90 7.83 -5.72
N PHE A 138 -4.60 7.99 -5.49
CA PHE A 138 -3.69 6.90 -5.20
C PHE A 138 -4.15 6.09 -3.98
N TYR A 139 -4.40 6.74 -2.84
CA TYR A 139 -4.87 6.05 -1.64
C TYR A 139 -6.24 5.38 -1.86
N LEU A 140 -7.17 6.04 -2.54
CA LEU A 140 -8.48 5.46 -2.86
C LEU A 140 -8.35 4.20 -3.71
N VAL A 141 -7.56 4.25 -4.80
CA VAL A 141 -7.30 3.09 -5.66
C VAL A 141 -6.61 1.98 -4.88
N GLN A 142 -5.61 2.30 -4.06
CA GLN A 142 -4.90 1.32 -3.24
C GLN A 142 -5.87 0.58 -2.29
N LEU A 143 -6.76 1.31 -1.62
CA LEU A 143 -7.77 0.74 -0.73
C LEU A 143 -8.79 -0.12 -1.49
N LEU A 144 -9.25 0.32 -2.66
CA LEU A 144 -10.15 -0.47 -3.51
C LEU A 144 -9.49 -1.77 -3.98
N VAL A 145 -8.21 -1.74 -4.33
CA VAL A 145 -7.45 -2.94 -4.68
C VAL A 145 -7.33 -3.89 -3.50
N PHE A 146 -7.00 -3.41 -2.30
CA PHE A 146 -6.99 -4.24 -1.09
C PHE A 146 -8.35 -4.86 -0.78
N PHE A 147 -9.43 -4.07 -0.90
CA PHE A 147 -10.77 -4.55 -0.68
C PHE A 147 -11.15 -5.65 -1.68
N SER A 148 -10.77 -5.46 -2.96
CA SER A 148 -10.95 -6.47 -4.00
C SER A 148 -10.16 -7.76 -3.69
N ILE A 149 -8.91 -7.65 -3.20
CA ILE A 149 -8.11 -8.80 -2.75
C ILE A 149 -8.80 -9.57 -1.62
N ILE A 150 -9.41 -8.88 -0.65
CA ILE A 150 -10.15 -9.50 0.45
C ILE A 150 -11.39 -10.21 -0.08
N ILE A 151 -12.18 -9.56 -0.94
CA ILE A 151 -13.37 -10.18 -1.57
C ILE A 151 -12.97 -11.46 -2.30
N LEU A 152 -11.90 -11.41 -3.11
CA LEU A 152 -11.39 -12.59 -3.82
C LEU A 152 -10.97 -13.71 -2.87
N ALA A 153 -10.35 -13.36 -1.73
CA ALA A 153 -9.93 -14.33 -0.74
C ALA A 153 -11.12 -15.04 -0.05
N VAL A 154 -12.25 -14.36 0.12
CA VAL A 154 -13.45 -14.89 0.77
C VAL A 154 -14.34 -15.66 -0.22
N PHE A 155 -14.69 -15.06 -1.35
CA PHE A 155 -15.72 -15.58 -2.25
C PHE A 155 -15.22 -16.64 -3.25
N LYS A 156 -13.89 -16.68 -3.54
CA LYS A 156 -13.24 -17.73 -4.36
C LYS A 156 -14.09 -18.25 -5.53
N PHE A 157 -14.35 -17.40 -6.53
CA PHE A 157 -15.08 -17.86 -7.72
C PHE A 157 -14.26 -18.87 -8.51
N THR A 158 -14.95 -19.86 -9.09
CA THR A 158 -14.37 -20.98 -9.81
C THR A 158 -14.16 -20.62 -11.28
#